data_AF-A0A2G9V2F2-F1
#
_entry.id   AF-A0A2G9V2F2-F1
#
_cell.length_a   1.000
_cell.length_b   1.000
_cell.length_c   1.000
_cell.angle_alpha   90.00
_cell.angle_beta   90.00
_cell.angle_gamma   90.00
#
_symmetry.space_group_name_H-M   'P 1'
#
loop_
_entity.id
_entity.type
_entity.pdbx_description
1 polymer ?
#
loop_
_entity_poly.entity_id
_entity_poly.type
_entity_poly.pdbx_seq_one_letter_code
_entity_poly.pdbx_strand_id
1 'polypeptide(L)'
;EAIGFKHWIFVIAVVGVIYAGVVYLHSEERARELLKELTALGPRPSGSDALERPSGCFDLKFLSSFTLCYYKITNIVVRIGPASGPTNQALMLNCHYDTMPDTPGATDDAAGPGNSWLLQTYLETAPHPFCSVLAQEIFQSGIIPSDTDFRIFRDHGRISGLDIAYTKNGWVYHTEFDEEWRIEAGAIQRYKLPEIVAPLYVLPMLIAGCTVHTYFADKTKVLNIEMVQYDSIVISYAAVLFALTSYNVASAFFVFNYVMFPLLKDPLIFVLGSIGVIKRVTPRVLLYTQLVCFTPVFVFATYAISQCVDFFVPVMGRLGNAVNPEFIMAPIGLAIASSFVLFVNNLFYISRRMNYMIKCGCAIFVFFFIALITTRLGVPYEFSEEHPRLRRIIALHTNRTIYDFKGNVVQKDNGLFIQSLDYRGAEDLPVHSFLQGSKPPNCSGIKDEYCRLPYYTAIHELFPPEHSLWVPVPSPAPVPYPIKLSLIDRVRVDGNRLNLTFEPAATPSNPKHTNNVEIAVASHHAHGEHQHSETLRQLRHLIQGRRQTPEMAVGWWKWGITMIGGVAELVVHVF
;
A
#
# COMPACT_ATOMS: atom_id res chain seq x y z
N GLU A 1 29.61 -37.62 15.74
CA GLU A 1 29.05 -37.26 14.41
C GLU A 1 28.87 -35.76 14.33
N ALA A 2 28.85 -35.15 13.15
CA ALA A 2 28.63 -33.71 13.01
C ALA A 2 27.74 -33.42 11.81
N ILE A 3 26.99 -32.32 11.86
CA ILE A 3 26.19 -31.85 10.74
C ILE A 3 27.17 -31.31 9.68
N GLY A 4 26.92 -31.61 8.41
CA GLY A 4 27.82 -31.22 7.32
C GLY A 4 27.02 -30.81 6.08
N PHE A 5 27.72 -30.37 5.03
CA PHE A 5 27.12 -29.80 3.81
C PHE A 5 25.88 -30.53 3.27
N LYS A 6 25.91 -31.86 3.16
CA LYS A 6 24.76 -32.66 2.68
C LYS A 6 23.50 -32.48 3.52
N HIS A 7 23.64 -32.31 4.84
CA HIS A 7 22.51 -32.09 5.74
C HIS A 7 21.94 -30.67 5.57
N TRP A 8 22.79 -29.67 5.28
CA TRP A 8 22.32 -28.30 5.01
C TRP A 8 21.62 -28.15 3.67
N ILE A 9 22.05 -28.91 2.64
CA ILE A 9 21.27 -29.04 1.39
C ILE A 9 19.88 -29.60 1.68
N PHE A 10 19.79 -30.61 2.55
CA PHE A 10 18.50 -31.19 2.94
C PHE A 10 17.61 -30.17 3.66
N VAL A 11 18.16 -29.40 4.62
CA VAL A 11 17.42 -28.33 5.30
C VAL A 11 16.88 -27.30 4.30
N ILE A 12 17.70 -26.84 3.36
CA ILE A 12 17.29 -25.88 2.33
C ILE A 12 16.22 -26.46 1.40
N ALA A 13 16.35 -27.73 1.00
CA ALA A 13 15.37 -28.40 0.17
C ALA A 13 14.01 -28.53 0.87
N VAL A 14 14.01 -28.91 2.15
CA VAL A 14 12.77 -29.01 2.96
C VAL A 14 12.10 -27.64 3.08
N VAL A 15 12.85 -26.59 3.43
CA VAL A 15 12.32 -25.23 3.54
C VAL A 15 11.81 -24.73 2.17
N GLY A 16 12.55 -25.01 1.09
CA GLY A 16 12.14 -24.64 -0.26
C GLY A 16 10.86 -25.34 -0.72
N VAL A 17 10.69 -26.62 -0.39
CA VAL A 17 9.44 -27.38 -0.68
C VAL A 17 8.28 -26.86 0.15
N ILE A 18 8.49 -26.54 1.44
CA ILE A 18 7.46 -25.92 2.28
C ILE A 18 7.04 -24.57 1.70
N TYR A 19 8.01 -23.73 1.34
CA TYR A 19 7.75 -22.44 0.71
C TYR A 19 6.94 -22.61 -0.58
N ALA A 20 7.40 -23.46 -1.50
CA ALA A 20 6.70 -23.73 -2.76
C ALA A 20 5.30 -24.32 -2.55
N GLY A 21 5.12 -25.20 -1.55
CA GLY A 21 3.83 -25.80 -1.22
C GLY A 21 2.83 -24.79 -0.65
N VAL A 22 3.26 -23.91 0.26
CA VAL A 22 2.44 -22.81 0.79
C VAL A 22 2.02 -21.84 -0.33
N VAL A 23 2.94 -21.58 -1.27
CA VAL A 23 2.66 -20.78 -2.47
C VAL A 23 1.66 -21.46 -3.41
N TYR A 24 1.71 -22.79 -3.55
CA TYR A 24 0.89 -23.55 -4.51
C TYR A 24 -0.53 -23.88 -4.03
N LEU A 25 -0.78 -24.00 -2.72
CA LEU A 25 -1.99 -24.59 -2.13
C LEU A 25 -3.29 -23.74 -2.18
N HIS A 26 -3.42 -22.75 -3.05
CA HIS A 26 -4.64 -21.93 -3.18
C HIS A 26 -5.16 -21.91 -4.63
N SER A 27 -5.78 -23.00 -5.09
CA SER A 27 -6.24 -23.18 -6.48
C SER A 27 -7.77 -23.21 -6.64
N GLU A 28 -8.22 -22.55 -7.71
CA GLU A 28 -9.48 -21.84 -8.03
C GLU A 28 -10.68 -22.68 -8.54
N GLU A 29 -10.58 -24.00 -8.67
CA GLU A 29 -11.47 -24.75 -9.59
C GLU A 29 -12.96 -24.84 -9.17
N ARG A 30 -13.28 -24.74 -7.88
CA ARG A 30 -14.65 -24.90 -7.36
C ARG A 30 -15.52 -23.63 -7.45
N ALA A 31 -14.91 -22.45 -7.52
CA ALA A 31 -15.63 -21.18 -7.59
C ALA A 31 -16.27 -20.95 -8.98
N ARG A 32 -15.67 -21.52 -10.02
CA ARG A 32 -16.08 -21.33 -11.42
C ARG A 32 -17.40 -22.04 -11.78
N GLU A 33 -17.71 -23.17 -11.14
CA GLU A 33 -18.99 -23.87 -11.33
C GLU A 33 -20.13 -23.15 -10.62
N LEU A 34 -19.88 -22.63 -9.41
CA LEU A 34 -20.89 -21.90 -8.63
C LEU A 34 -21.26 -20.55 -9.27
N LEU A 35 -20.28 -19.86 -9.87
CA LEU A 35 -20.50 -18.59 -10.60
C LEU A 35 -21.50 -18.75 -11.77
N LYS A 36 -21.47 -19.90 -12.46
CA LYS A 36 -22.40 -20.21 -13.55
C LYS A 36 -23.82 -20.55 -13.07
N GLU A 37 -23.95 -21.15 -11.89
CA GLU A 37 -25.26 -21.45 -11.30
C GLU A 37 -25.92 -20.20 -10.69
N LEU A 38 -25.14 -19.33 -10.06
CA LEU A 38 -25.64 -18.11 -9.39
C LEU A 38 -26.04 -17.01 -10.38
N THR A 39 -25.32 -16.86 -11.50
CA THR A 39 -25.69 -15.91 -12.58
C THR A 39 -27.02 -16.26 -13.25
N ALA A 40 -27.52 -17.49 -13.11
CA ALA A 40 -28.81 -17.92 -13.63
C ALA A 40 -30.01 -17.52 -12.75
N LEU A 41 -29.81 -16.97 -11.54
CA LEU A 41 -30.88 -16.75 -10.56
C LEU A 41 -31.60 -15.40 -10.65
N GLY A 42 -31.02 -14.41 -11.34
CA GLY A 42 -31.64 -13.09 -11.61
C GLY A 42 -31.84 -12.17 -10.38
N PRO A 43 -31.99 -10.85 -10.58
CA PRO A 43 -32.16 -9.88 -9.49
C PRO A 43 -33.55 -9.97 -8.84
N ARG A 44 -33.61 -9.87 -7.50
CA ARG A 44 -34.87 -9.75 -6.74
C ARG A 44 -34.90 -8.41 -5.99
N PRO A 45 -35.89 -7.53 -6.25
CA PRO A 45 -36.03 -6.27 -5.51
C PRO A 45 -36.83 -6.50 -4.22
N SER A 46 -36.31 -6.03 -3.07
CA SER A 46 -37.11 -5.78 -1.86
C SER A 46 -37.03 -4.30 -1.53
N GLY A 47 -38.19 -3.63 -1.57
CA GLY A 47 -38.29 -2.17 -1.52
C GLY A 47 -38.08 -1.55 -0.14
N SER A 48 -37.25 -0.51 -0.11
CA SER A 48 -37.59 0.84 0.35
C SER A 48 -36.48 1.78 -0.12
N ASP A 49 -36.73 2.65 -1.09
CA ASP A 49 -35.74 3.64 -1.53
C ASP A 49 -35.82 4.88 -0.63
N ALA A 50 -34.93 4.98 0.35
CA ALA A 50 -34.69 6.24 1.05
C ALA A 50 -33.52 6.96 0.38
N LEU A 51 -33.82 8.04 -0.35
CA LEU A 51 -32.83 8.92 -0.97
C LEU A 51 -32.50 10.07 -0.02
N GLU A 52 -31.29 10.09 0.52
CA GLU A 52 -30.82 11.23 1.32
C GLU A 52 -29.93 12.13 0.48
N ARG A 53 -30.01 13.46 0.71
CA ARG A 53 -29.16 14.45 0.02
C ARG A 53 -28.44 15.39 1.00
N PRO A 54 -27.59 14.85 1.90
CA PRO A 54 -26.92 15.67 2.89
C PRO A 54 -25.87 16.61 2.26
N SER A 55 -25.64 17.72 2.95
CA SER A 55 -24.50 18.61 2.76
C SER A 55 -23.78 18.71 4.10
N GLY A 56 -22.46 18.78 4.07
CA GLY A 56 -21.66 18.83 5.29
C GLY A 56 -20.19 18.97 5.00
N CYS A 57 -19.40 19.03 6.06
CA CYS A 57 -17.95 19.05 5.99
C CYS A 57 -17.39 18.15 7.10
N PHE A 58 -16.27 17.48 6.84
CA PHE A 58 -15.54 16.73 7.85
C PHE A 58 -14.05 16.82 7.61
N ASP A 59 -13.26 16.65 8.67
CA ASP A 59 -11.81 16.66 8.58
C ASP A 59 -11.26 15.25 8.37
N LEU A 60 -10.30 15.12 7.45
CA LEU A 60 -9.48 13.94 7.23
C LEU A 60 -8.05 14.23 7.71
N LYS A 61 -7.42 13.22 8.30
CA LYS A 61 -6.03 13.29 8.80
C LYS A 61 -5.23 12.15 8.21
N PHE A 62 -4.36 12.46 7.26
CA PHE A 62 -3.50 11.48 6.61
C PHE A 62 -2.01 11.79 6.78
N LEU A 63 -1.62 13.06 6.89
CA LEU A 63 -0.34 13.55 7.45
C LEU A 63 -0.53 15.01 7.86
N SER A 64 -1.23 15.78 7.03
CA SER A 64 -1.89 17.05 7.34
C SER A 64 -3.39 16.84 7.66
N SER A 65 -4.03 17.86 8.26
CA SER A 65 -5.48 17.90 8.44
C SER A 65 -6.11 18.70 7.30
N PHE A 66 -7.11 18.14 6.64
CA PHE A 66 -7.88 18.88 5.62
C PHE A 66 -9.37 18.63 5.75
N THR A 67 -10.15 19.67 5.46
CA THR A 67 -11.61 19.62 5.51
C THR A 67 -12.17 19.28 4.14
N LEU A 68 -12.87 18.15 4.04
CA LEU A 68 -13.64 17.78 2.87
C LEU A 68 -15.08 18.24 3.06
N CYS A 69 -15.54 19.14 2.19
CA CYS A 69 -16.90 19.63 2.17
C CYS A 69 -17.67 19.08 0.98
N TYR A 70 -18.91 18.66 1.22
CA TYR A 70 -19.80 18.12 0.21
C TYR A 70 -21.15 18.83 0.23
N TYR A 71 -21.78 18.91 -0.95
CA TYR A 71 -23.05 19.60 -1.13
C TYR A 71 -24.05 18.72 -1.86
N LYS A 72 -25.15 18.36 -1.18
CA LYS A 72 -26.26 17.56 -1.72
C LYS A 72 -25.79 16.27 -2.40
N ILE A 73 -24.78 15.61 -1.83
CA ILE A 73 -24.38 14.26 -2.28
C ILE A 73 -25.55 13.34 -2.03
N THR A 74 -25.78 12.41 -2.96
CA THR A 74 -26.88 11.47 -2.85
C THR A 74 -26.43 10.24 -2.07
N ASN A 75 -27.17 9.81 -1.06
CA ASN A 75 -26.98 8.50 -0.41
C ASN A 75 -28.21 7.65 -0.67
N ILE A 76 -28.01 6.35 -0.87
CA ILE A 76 -29.07 5.38 -1.10
C ILE A 76 -29.10 4.44 0.10
N VAL A 77 -30.20 4.43 0.85
CA VAL A 77 -30.35 3.57 2.03
C VAL A 77 -31.54 2.63 1.81
N VAL A 78 -31.26 1.32 1.91
CA VAL A 78 -32.27 0.26 1.78
C VAL A 78 -32.34 -0.52 3.08
N ARG A 79 -33.54 -0.67 3.66
CA ARG A 79 -33.75 -1.46 4.88
C ARG A 79 -34.57 -2.72 4.56
N ILE A 80 -33.99 -3.87 4.89
CA ILE A 80 -34.66 -5.17 4.77
C ILE A 80 -34.95 -5.69 6.19
N GLY A 81 -36.20 -6.06 6.46
CA GLY A 81 -36.63 -6.53 7.78
C GLY A 81 -37.86 -7.44 7.73
N PRO A 82 -38.21 -8.11 8.84
CA PRO A 82 -39.37 -8.99 8.88
C PRO A 82 -40.67 -8.23 8.63
N ALA A 83 -41.62 -8.89 7.96
CA ALA A 83 -42.91 -8.31 7.61
C ALA A 83 -43.76 -7.87 8.82
N SER A 84 -43.49 -8.42 10.01
CA SER A 84 -44.15 -8.04 11.26
C SER A 84 -43.27 -8.30 12.48
N GLY A 85 -43.30 -7.38 13.46
CA GLY A 85 -42.62 -7.49 14.75
C GLY A 85 -41.35 -6.64 14.86
N PRO A 86 -41.00 -6.14 16.07
CA PRO A 86 -39.77 -5.38 16.26
C PRO A 86 -38.55 -6.32 16.20
N THR A 87 -37.53 -5.94 15.43
CA THR A 87 -36.19 -6.52 15.59
C THR A 87 -35.34 -5.56 16.41
N ASN A 88 -34.75 -6.06 17.49
CA ASN A 88 -33.77 -5.29 18.29
C ASN A 88 -32.35 -5.42 17.74
N GLN A 89 -32.19 -6.13 16.63
CA GLN A 89 -30.92 -6.39 15.97
C GLN A 89 -31.06 -6.01 14.49
N ALA A 90 -30.05 -5.30 13.99
CA ALA A 90 -29.92 -4.90 12.60
C ALA A 90 -28.46 -5.06 12.18
N LEU A 91 -28.25 -5.54 10.95
CA LEU A 91 -26.95 -5.56 10.29
C LEU A 91 -26.97 -4.47 9.22
N MET A 92 -25.93 -3.63 9.19
CA MET A 92 -25.74 -2.63 8.15
C MET A 92 -24.65 -3.11 7.20
N LEU A 93 -24.92 -3.03 5.90
CA LEU A 93 -23.95 -3.22 4.84
C LEU A 93 -23.79 -1.87 4.16
N ASN A 94 -22.55 -1.43 3.97
CA ASN A 94 -22.21 -0.12 3.43
C ASN A 94 -21.15 -0.26 2.34
N CYS A 95 -21.28 0.55 1.30
CA CYS A 95 -20.24 0.87 0.31
C CYS A 95 -20.38 2.32 -0.10
N HIS A 96 -19.35 2.80 -0.79
CA HIS A 96 -19.49 3.98 -1.62
C HIS A 96 -19.72 3.56 -3.08
N TYR A 97 -20.12 4.51 -3.93
CA TYR A 97 -20.44 4.22 -5.34
C TYR A 97 -19.82 5.25 -6.30
N ASP A 98 -19.07 6.22 -5.75
CA ASP A 98 -18.17 7.09 -6.46
C ASP A 98 -16.79 6.44 -6.66
N THR A 99 -15.99 7.02 -7.55
CA THR A 99 -14.67 6.49 -7.96
C THR A 99 -13.67 7.64 -8.10
N MET A 100 -12.37 7.34 -8.12
CA MET A 100 -11.33 8.36 -8.38
C MET A 100 -11.39 8.89 -9.85
N PRO A 101 -10.84 10.07 -10.20
CA PRO A 101 -10.81 10.52 -11.59
C PRO A 101 -10.17 9.54 -12.57
N ASP A 102 -10.70 9.50 -13.79
CA ASP A 102 -10.22 8.65 -14.89
C ASP A 102 -10.20 7.13 -14.56
N THR A 103 -10.87 6.68 -13.49
CA THR A 103 -10.98 5.24 -13.16
C THR A 103 -12.42 4.74 -13.25
N PRO A 104 -12.67 3.57 -13.89
CA PRO A 104 -14.00 2.96 -13.91
C PRO A 104 -14.49 2.50 -12.52
N GLY A 105 -13.59 2.29 -11.55
CA GLY A 105 -13.94 1.95 -10.17
C GLY A 105 -14.51 0.53 -9.97
N ALA A 106 -14.16 -0.42 -10.84
CA ALA A 106 -14.70 -1.77 -10.75
C ALA A 106 -14.39 -2.46 -9.41
N THR A 107 -13.16 -2.32 -8.92
CA THR A 107 -12.71 -2.83 -7.61
C THR A 107 -12.88 -1.80 -6.48
N ASP A 108 -13.12 -0.53 -6.81
CA ASP A 108 -13.19 0.60 -5.89
C ASP A 108 -14.28 1.60 -6.32
N ASP A 109 -15.56 1.42 -5.94
CA ASP A 109 -16.14 0.36 -5.08
C ASP A 109 -17.39 -0.24 -5.74
N ALA A 110 -17.38 -0.42 -7.07
CA ALA A 110 -18.50 -1.02 -7.79
C ALA A 110 -18.77 -2.48 -7.36
N ALA A 111 -17.84 -3.10 -6.64
CA ALA A 111 -17.99 -4.37 -5.94
C ALA A 111 -18.88 -4.30 -4.68
N GLY A 112 -19.27 -3.10 -4.22
CA GLY A 112 -20.11 -2.86 -3.04
C GLY A 112 -21.62 -3.16 -3.21
N PRO A 113 -22.46 -3.03 -2.16
CA PRO A 113 -23.92 -3.18 -2.17
C PRO A 113 -24.66 -2.41 -3.28
N GLY A 114 -24.74 -3.10 -4.40
CA GLY A 114 -25.33 -2.76 -5.70
C GLY A 114 -25.08 -3.91 -6.68
N ASN A 115 -24.01 -4.67 -6.45
CA ASN A 115 -23.68 -5.97 -7.05
C ASN A 115 -23.71 -7.11 -5.99
N SER A 116 -24.90 -7.39 -5.43
CA SER A 116 -25.09 -8.32 -4.29
C SER A 116 -24.59 -9.76 -4.50
N TRP A 117 -24.33 -10.16 -5.75
CA TRP A 117 -23.76 -11.47 -6.08
C TRP A 117 -22.36 -11.66 -5.48
N LEU A 118 -21.56 -10.60 -5.33
CA LEU A 118 -20.17 -10.71 -4.85
C LEU A 118 -20.08 -10.93 -3.34
N LEU A 119 -20.95 -10.27 -2.55
CA LEU A 119 -21.08 -10.50 -1.11
C LEU A 119 -21.72 -11.85 -0.79
N GLN A 120 -22.72 -12.26 -1.57
CA GLN A 120 -23.32 -13.58 -1.43
C GLN A 120 -22.34 -14.68 -1.85
N THR A 121 -21.55 -14.45 -2.90
CA THR A 121 -20.38 -15.26 -3.25
C THR A 121 -19.37 -15.27 -2.09
N TYR A 122 -19.02 -14.14 -1.49
CA TYR A 122 -18.09 -14.09 -0.35
C TYR A 122 -18.60 -14.94 0.84
N LEU A 123 -19.88 -14.85 1.19
CA LEU A 123 -20.48 -15.61 2.29
C LEU A 123 -20.65 -17.11 1.98
N GLU A 124 -20.89 -17.49 0.72
CA GLU A 124 -21.12 -18.88 0.29
C GLU A 124 -19.83 -19.59 -0.20
N THR A 125 -18.83 -18.84 -0.65
CA THR A 125 -17.56 -19.34 -1.26
C THR A 125 -16.28 -18.95 -0.53
N ALA A 126 -16.37 -18.29 0.62
CA ALA A 126 -15.27 -18.25 1.57
C ALA A 126 -15.55 -19.28 2.69
N PRO A 127 -15.27 -20.59 2.50
CA PRO A 127 -15.41 -21.55 3.59
C PRO A 127 -14.42 -21.23 4.73
N HIS A 128 -13.38 -20.45 4.41
CA HIS A 128 -12.35 -19.96 5.30
C HIS A 128 -12.14 -18.46 5.06
N PRO A 129 -13.01 -17.57 5.58
CA PRO A 129 -12.80 -16.13 5.47
C PRO A 129 -11.48 -15.78 6.14
N PHE A 130 -10.61 -15.08 5.40
CA PHE A 130 -9.32 -14.65 5.89
C PHE A 130 -9.40 -13.20 6.39
N CYS A 131 -9.09 -13.01 7.67
CA CYS A 131 -8.87 -11.70 8.25
C CYS A 131 -7.44 -11.63 8.80
N SER A 132 -6.75 -10.52 8.55
CA SER A 132 -5.39 -10.32 9.05
C SER A 132 -5.40 -9.38 10.25
N VAL A 133 -5.23 -9.96 11.44
CA VAL A 133 -5.03 -9.20 12.69
C VAL A 133 -3.81 -8.28 12.59
N LEU A 134 -2.76 -8.74 11.90
CA LEU A 134 -1.56 -7.95 11.66
C LEU A 134 -1.87 -6.70 10.81
N ALA A 135 -2.65 -6.85 9.74
CA ALA A 135 -3.06 -5.71 8.91
C ALA A 135 -3.90 -4.72 9.72
N GLN A 136 -4.85 -5.21 10.52
CA GLN A 136 -5.68 -4.38 11.40
C GLN A 136 -4.84 -3.52 12.35
N GLU A 137 -3.85 -4.11 13.03
CA GLU A 137 -2.97 -3.38 13.95
C GLU A 137 -2.10 -2.34 13.22
N ILE A 138 -1.67 -2.63 11.99
CA ILE A 138 -0.94 -1.67 11.15
C ILE A 138 -1.81 -0.46 10.79
N PHE A 139 -3.05 -0.67 10.35
CA PHE A 139 -3.98 0.44 10.07
C PHE A 139 -4.29 1.24 11.35
N GLN A 140 -4.51 0.57 12.48
CA GLN A 140 -4.74 1.22 13.77
C GLN A 140 -3.54 2.03 14.28
N SER A 141 -2.32 1.64 13.89
CA SER A 141 -1.11 2.39 14.26
C SER A 141 -0.99 3.76 13.58
N GLY A 142 -1.74 3.98 12.49
CA GLY A 142 -1.65 5.21 11.69
C GLY A 142 -0.43 5.29 10.77
N ILE A 143 0.41 4.23 10.69
CA ILE A 143 1.57 4.17 9.77
C ILE A 143 1.12 4.19 8.31
N ILE A 144 -0.05 3.61 8.01
CA ILE A 144 -0.65 3.65 6.68
C ILE A 144 -1.77 4.68 6.67
N PRO A 145 -1.60 5.80 5.94
CA PRO A 145 -2.63 6.81 5.80
C PRO A 145 -3.71 6.35 4.79
N SER A 146 -4.58 5.44 5.22
CA SER A 146 -5.73 4.97 4.44
C SER A 146 -6.94 4.75 5.35
N ASP A 147 -8.13 4.93 4.80
CA ASP A 147 -9.39 4.95 5.54
C ASP A 147 -10.56 4.53 4.62
N THR A 148 -11.69 4.18 5.21
CA THR A 148 -12.93 3.79 4.52
C THR A 148 -14.14 4.40 5.23
N ASP A 149 -15.34 4.21 4.68
CA ASP A 149 -16.60 4.60 5.32
C ASP A 149 -16.75 4.02 6.74
N PHE A 150 -16.09 2.89 7.04
CA PHE A 150 -16.16 2.25 8.35
C PHE A 150 -15.70 3.17 9.49
N ARG A 151 -14.86 4.17 9.20
CA ARG A 151 -14.45 5.20 10.16
C ARG A 151 -15.64 5.89 10.82
N ILE A 152 -16.65 6.29 10.07
CA ILE A 152 -17.77 7.06 10.63
C ILE A 152 -18.52 6.23 11.68
N PHE A 153 -18.72 4.95 11.39
CA PHE A 153 -19.37 4.00 12.31
C PHE A 153 -18.50 3.69 13.52
N ARG A 154 -17.19 3.53 13.33
CA ARG A 154 -16.21 3.27 14.42
C ARG A 154 -16.07 4.47 15.35
N ASP A 155 -15.79 5.65 14.81
CA ASP A 155 -15.34 6.83 15.58
C ASP A 155 -16.52 7.61 16.17
N HIS A 156 -17.62 7.73 15.43
CA HIS A 156 -18.80 8.49 15.87
C HIS A 156 -19.94 7.59 16.34
N GLY A 157 -20.17 6.46 15.66
CA GLY A 157 -21.20 5.50 16.02
C GLY A 157 -20.83 4.57 17.18
N ARG A 158 -19.53 4.33 17.41
CA ARG A 158 -19.00 3.26 18.28
C ARG A 158 -19.62 1.89 17.96
N ILE A 159 -19.86 1.64 16.68
CA ILE A 159 -20.45 0.41 16.17
C ILE A 159 -19.31 -0.55 15.81
N SER A 160 -19.33 -1.76 16.35
CA SER A 160 -18.43 -2.83 15.92
C SER A 160 -18.86 -3.37 14.55
N GLY A 161 -17.88 -3.66 13.69
CA GLY A 161 -18.12 -4.13 12.33
C GLY A 161 -16.82 -4.63 11.68
N LEU A 162 -16.94 -5.08 10.44
CA LEU A 162 -15.81 -5.53 9.62
C LEU A 162 -15.64 -4.56 8.46
N ASP A 163 -14.39 -4.17 8.22
CA ASP A 163 -13.98 -3.43 7.04
C ASP A 163 -13.29 -4.40 6.07
N ILE A 164 -13.80 -4.49 4.84
CA ILE A 164 -13.37 -5.48 3.86
C ILE A 164 -12.91 -4.74 2.62
N ALA A 165 -11.63 -4.87 2.30
CA ALA A 165 -11.02 -4.23 1.13
C ALA A 165 -10.32 -5.26 0.24
N TYR A 166 -10.41 -5.05 -1.08
CA TYR A 166 -9.69 -5.83 -2.07
C TYR A 166 -8.22 -5.37 -2.13
N THR A 167 -7.27 -6.28 -1.89
CA THR A 167 -5.83 -5.97 -1.85
C THR A 167 -5.03 -6.52 -3.03
N LYS A 168 -5.61 -7.48 -3.77
CA LYS A 168 -4.99 -8.09 -4.95
C LYS A 168 -5.06 -7.12 -6.13
N ASN A 169 -4.15 -7.25 -7.09
CA ASN A 169 -4.02 -6.31 -8.22
C ASN A 169 -3.99 -4.82 -7.81
N GLY A 170 -3.41 -4.45 -6.66
CA GLY A 170 -3.36 -3.05 -6.20
C GLY A 170 -2.70 -2.04 -7.17
N TRP A 171 -2.14 -2.50 -8.28
CA TRP A 171 -1.73 -1.69 -9.41
C TRP A 171 -2.91 -1.11 -10.23
N VAL A 172 -4.10 -1.74 -10.25
CA VAL A 172 -5.32 -1.22 -10.92
C VAL A 172 -5.99 -0.10 -10.13
N TYR A 173 -5.89 -0.17 -8.80
CA TYR A 173 -6.56 0.73 -7.87
C TYR A 173 -6.32 2.20 -8.25
N HIS A 174 -7.38 3.00 -8.38
CA HIS A 174 -7.31 4.41 -8.79
C HIS A 174 -6.64 4.64 -10.17
N THR A 175 -6.81 3.72 -11.11
CA THR A 175 -6.29 3.87 -12.48
C THR A 175 -7.35 3.54 -13.53
N GLU A 176 -7.09 3.95 -14.77
CA GLU A 176 -7.92 3.61 -15.93
C GLU A 176 -8.08 2.09 -16.17
N PHE A 177 -7.27 1.26 -15.52
CA PHE A 177 -7.33 -0.21 -15.63
C PHE A 177 -8.22 -0.86 -14.56
N ASP A 178 -8.90 -0.09 -13.72
CA ASP A 178 -9.85 -0.64 -12.75
C ASP A 178 -11.16 -1.08 -13.43
N GLU A 179 -11.04 -2.11 -14.26
CA GLU A 179 -12.09 -2.64 -15.12
C GLU A 179 -12.64 -3.95 -14.57
N GLU A 180 -13.91 -4.26 -14.87
CA GLU A 180 -14.64 -5.43 -14.36
C GLU A 180 -13.90 -6.77 -14.54
N TRP A 181 -13.20 -6.97 -15.67
CA TRP A 181 -12.47 -8.21 -15.95
C TRP A 181 -11.15 -8.36 -15.18
N ARG A 182 -10.75 -7.35 -14.40
CA ARG A 182 -9.58 -7.39 -13.48
C ARG A 182 -9.94 -7.91 -12.08
N ILE A 183 -11.24 -8.06 -11.80
CA ILE A 183 -11.75 -8.74 -10.61
C ILE A 183 -11.50 -10.23 -10.81
N GLU A 184 -10.44 -10.75 -10.21
CA GLU A 184 -10.09 -12.16 -10.35
C GLU A 184 -11.05 -13.04 -9.56
N ALA A 185 -11.48 -14.16 -10.16
CA ALA A 185 -12.31 -15.15 -9.50
C ALA A 185 -11.62 -15.65 -8.22
N GLY A 186 -12.32 -15.54 -7.09
CA GLY A 186 -11.79 -15.95 -5.79
C GLY A 186 -10.78 -15.01 -5.15
N ALA A 187 -10.47 -13.83 -5.72
CA ALA A 187 -9.93 -12.59 -5.12
C ALA A 187 -8.88 -12.66 -3.98
N ILE A 188 -8.27 -13.81 -3.76
CA ILE A 188 -7.17 -14.13 -2.87
C ILE A 188 -6.02 -14.56 -3.80
N GLN A 189 -4.85 -13.97 -3.59
CA GLN A 189 -3.54 -14.26 -4.20
C GLN A 189 -3.12 -13.69 -5.57
N ARG A 190 -2.29 -12.64 -5.47
CA ARG A 190 -0.88 -12.59 -5.90
C ARG A 190 -0.47 -11.81 -7.15
N TYR A 191 0.63 -11.10 -6.92
CA TYR A 191 1.48 -10.40 -7.87
C TYR A 191 2.36 -11.41 -8.65
N LYS A 192 2.84 -11.00 -9.83
CA LYS A 192 3.56 -11.88 -10.76
C LYS A 192 4.92 -12.42 -10.27
N LEU A 193 5.58 -11.81 -9.27
CA LEU A 193 6.93 -12.21 -8.76
C LEU A 193 7.25 -11.67 -7.32
N PRO A 194 6.49 -11.99 -6.25
CA PRO A 194 6.85 -11.61 -4.87
C PRO A 194 8.19 -12.22 -4.40
N GLU A 195 8.67 -13.25 -5.11
CA GLU A 195 9.91 -13.96 -4.83
C GLU A 195 11.16 -13.08 -4.97
N ILE A 196 11.10 -11.91 -5.61
CA ILE A 196 12.24 -10.97 -5.75
C ILE A 196 12.60 -10.30 -4.41
N VAL A 197 11.64 -10.15 -3.49
CA VAL A 197 11.90 -9.59 -2.16
C VAL A 197 12.83 -10.50 -1.35
N ALA A 198 12.69 -11.82 -1.52
CA ALA A 198 13.51 -12.80 -0.80
C ALA A 198 15.03 -12.67 -1.12
N PRO A 199 15.52 -12.71 -2.37
CA PRO A 199 16.92 -12.54 -2.68
C PRO A 199 17.45 -11.12 -2.44
N LEU A 200 16.61 -10.07 -2.52
CA LEU A 200 17.04 -8.69 -2.27
C LEU A 200 17.20 -8.35 -0.79
N TYR A 201 16.23 -8.73 0.03
CA TYR A 201 16.18 -8.33 1.44
C TYR A 201 16.54 -9.48 2.37
N VAL A 202 16.04 -10.69 2.10
CA VAL A 202 16.19 -11.83 3.03
C VAL A 202 17.54 -12.50 2.86
N LEU A 203 17.95 -12.85 1.63
CA LEU A 203 19.19 -13.57 1.36
C LEU A 203 20.47 -12.89 1.87
N PRO A 204 20.71 -11.57 1.68
CA PRO A 204 21.90 -10.93 2.25
C PRO A 204 21.89 -10.93 3.78
N MET A 205 20.72 -10.79 4.40
CA MET A 205 20.57 -10.89 5.86
C MET A 205 20.81 -12.31 6.37
N LEU A 206 20.36 -13.34 5.63
CA LEU A 206 20.70 -14.73 5.93
C LEU A 206 22.20 -14.96 5.86
N ILE A 207 22.86 -14.49 4.79
CA ILE A 207 24.31 -14.61 4.61
C ILE A 207 25.05 -13.94 5.77
N ALA A 208 24.65 -12.71 6.13
CA ALA A 208 25.26 -11.97 7.24
C ALA A 208 25.09 -12.70 8.58
N GLY A 209 23.87 -13.10 8.93
CA GLY A 209 23.58 -13.83 10.16
C GLY A 209 24.33 -15.16 10.23
N CYS A 210 24.28 -15.95 9.16
CA CYS A 210 25.00 -17.23 9.08
C CYS A 210 26.53 -17.05 9.17
N THR A 211 27.08 -15.97 8.60
CA THR A 211 28.51 -15.64 8.69
C THR A 211 28.92 -15.29 10.12
N VAL A 212 28.13 -14.46 10.80
CA VAL A 212 28.37 -14.08 12.20
C VAL A 212 28.33 -15.32 13.10
N HIS A 213 27.30 -16.15 12.98
CA HIS A 213 27.17 -17.35 13.80
C HIS A 213 28.23 -18.40 13.48
N THR A 214 28.64 -18.55 12.22
CA THR A 214 29.77 -19.43 11.85
C THR A 214 31.08 -18.94 12.46
N TYR A 215 31.34 -17.63 12.44
CA TYR A 215 32.54 -17.04 13.05
C TYR A 215 32.60 -17.30 14.56
N PHE A 216 31.48 -17.11 15.27
CA PHE A 216 31.40 -17.41 16.70
C PHE A 216 31.49 -18.91 16.99
N ALA A 217 30.86 -19.76 16.18
CA ALA A 217 30.95 -21.21 16.31
C ALA A 217 32.39 -21.72 16.17
N ASP A 218 33.16 -21.19 15.22
CA ASP A 218 34.56 -21.57 15.01
C ASP A 218 35.46 -21.16 16.20
N LYS A 219 35.15 -20.03 16.83
CA LYS A 219 35.87 -19.51 18.01
C LYS A 219 35.45 -20.16 19.33
N THR A 220 34.23 -20.69 19.43
CA THR A 220 33.63 -21.09 20.70
C THR A 220 33.31 -22.58 20.69
N LYS A 221 34.28 -23.42 21.08
CA LYS A 221 34.13 -24.88 21.16
C LYS A 221 33.84 -25.35 22.59
N VAL A 222 32.75 -24.85 23.15
CA VAL A 222 32.28 -25.22 24.49
C VAL A 222 31.25 -26.35 24.38
N LEU A 223 31.33 -27.33 25.28
CA LEU A 223 30.34 -28.41 25.35
C LEU A 223 28.96 -27.81 25.63
N ASN A 224 27.90 -28.32 24.99
CA ASN A 224 26.51 -27.88 25.18
C ASN A 224 26.20 -26.42 24.81
N ILE A 225 27.09 -25.71 24.09
CA ILE A 225 26.81 -24.34 23.64
C ILE A 225 25.56 -24.25 22.74
N GLU A 226 25.28 -25.32 21.99
CA GLU A 226 24.07 -25.44 21.18
C GLU A 226 22.80 -25.35 22.02
N MET A 227 22.74 -26.07 23.15
CA MET A 227 21.60 -26.01 24.08
C MET A 227 21.45 -24.61 24.68
N VAL A 228 22.55 -23.99 25.12
CA VAL A 228 22.51 -22.61 25.68
C VAL A 228 21.99 -21.61 24.66
N GLN A 229 22.42 -21.71 23.40
CA GLN A 229 21.93 -20.86 22.31
C GLN A 229 20.45 -21.11 22.04
N TYR A 230 20.03 -22.38 22.02
CA TYR A 230 18.64 -22.76 21.82
C TYR A 230 17.73 -22.19 22.92
N ASP A 231 18.07 -22.41 24.19
CA ASP A 231 17.31 -21.93 25.33
C ASP A 231 17.26 -20.41 25.38
N SER A 232 18.37 -19.73 25.05
CA SER A 232 18.43 -18.27 24.98
C SER A 232 17.47 -17.70 23.94
N ILE A 233 17.32 -18.36 22.80
CA ILE A 233 16.39 -17.95 21.73
C ILE A 233 14.94 -18.13 22.19
N VAL A 234 14.62 -19.29 22.78
CA VAL A 234 13.26 -19.55 23.29
C VAL A 234 12.89 -18.58 24.41
N ILE A 235 13.80 -18.28 25.34
CA ILE A 235 13.59 -17.29 26.41
C ILE A 235 13.40 -15.89 25.83
N SER A 236 14.18 -15.51 24.82
CA SER A 236 14.04 -14.21 24.17
C SER A 236 12.66 -14.05 23.53
N TYR A 237 12.17 -15.05 22.80
CA TYR A 237 10.83 -15.04 22.23
C TYR A 237 9.73 -15.11 23.30
N ALA A 238 9.95 -15.84 24.39
CA ALA A 238 9.02 -15.87 25.51
C ALA A 238 8.89 -14.49 26.18
N ALA A 239 9.99 -13.74 26.31
CA ALA A 239 9.98 -12.37 26.83
C ALA A 239 9.24 -11.40 25.88
N VAL A 240 9.46 -11.52 24.57
CA VAL A 240 8.71 -10.74 23.56
C VAL A 240 7.23 -11.11 23.60
N LEU A 241 6.89 -12.39 23.65
CA LEU A 241 5.51 -12.86 23.77
C LEU A 241 4.84 -12.31 25.02
N PHE A 242 5.52 -12.35 26.16
CA PHE A 242 5.03 -11.79 27.42
C PHE A 242 4.76 -10.29 27.30
N ALA A 243 5.68 -9.54 26.69
CA ALA A 243 5.50 -8.10 26.46
C ALA A 243 4.28 -7.84 25.56
N LEU A 244 4.21 -8.47 24.38
CA LEU A 244 3.11 -8.28 23.43
C LEU A 244 1.75 -8.65 24.05
N THR A 245 1.69 -9.76 24.78
CA THR A 245 0.47 -10.20 25.47
C THR A 245 0.09 -9.22 26.58
N SER A 246 1.05 -8.68 27.32
CA SER A 246 0.81 -7.67 28.37
C SER A 246 0.25 -6.36 27.82
N TYR A 247 0.62 -6.00 26.59
CA TYR A 247 0.08 -4.86 25.85
C TYR A 247 -1.22 -5.19 25.07
N ASN A 248 -1.78 -6.40 25.23
CA ASN A 248 -2.96 -6.88 24.50
C ASN A 248 -2.81 -6.78 22.97
N VAL A 249 -1.60 -7.01 22.46
CA VAL A 249 -1.33 -7.06 21.02
C VAL A 249 -1.85 -8.41 20.50
N ALA A 250 -2.81 -8.38 19.59
CA ALA A 250 -3.45 -9.57 19.05
C ALA A 250 -2.52 -10.34 18.08
N SER A 251 -1.57 -9.68 17.40
CA SER A 251 -0.53 -10.36 16.61
C SER A 251 0.50 -11.13 17.45
N ALA A 252 0.42 -11.10 18.78
CA ALA A 252 1.25 -11.90 19.68
C ALA A 252 1.20 -13.41 19.37
N PHE A 253 0.10 -13.90 18.78
CA PHE A 253 -0.01 -15.29 18.33
C PHE A 253 1.09 -15.71 17.34
N PHE A 254 1.59 -14.81 16.49
CA PHE A 254 2.73 -15.13 15.62
C PHE A 254 3.95 -15.50 16.45
N VAL A 255 4.27 -14.70 17.47
CA VAL A 255 5.38 -14.95 18.41
C VAL A 255 5.14 -16.20 19.26
N PHE A 256 3.89 -16.48 19.64
CA PHE A 256 3.54 -17.71 20.35
C PHE A 256 3.98 -18.96 19.59
N ASN A 257 3.81 -19.00 18.26
CA ASN A 257 4.28 -20.13 17.46
C ASN A 257 5.82 -20.31 17.54
N TYR A 258 6.59 -19.22 17.63
CA TYR A 258 8.05 -19.25 17.82
C TYR A 258 8.48 -19.71 19.22
N VAL A 259 7.56 -19.86 20.17
CA VAL A 259 7.83 -20.37 21.52
C VAL A 259 7.29 -21.78 21.68
N MET A 260 6.01 -21.98 21.35
CA MET A 260 5.29 -23.23 21.58
C MET A 260 5.93 -24.41 20.85
N PHE A 261 6.18 -24.27 19.55
CA PHE A 261 6.70 -25.37 18.75
C PHE A 261 8.15 -25.74 19.09
N PRO A 262 9.09 -24.80 19.31
CA PRO A 262 10.42 -25.13 19.79
C PRO A 262 10.41 -25.83 21.15
N LEU A 263 9.56 -25.43 22.09
CA LEU A 263 9.43 -26.10 23.40
C LEU A 263 9.07 -27.59 23.30
N LEU A 264 8.50 -28.05 22.18
CA LEU A 264 8.17 -29.47 21.95
C LEU A 264 9.40 -30.33 21.61
N LYS A 265 10.56 -29.75 21.30
CA LYS A 265 11.77 -30.50 20.90
C LYS A 265 12.19 -31.54 21.93
N ASP A 266 12.34 -31.14 23.19
CA ASP A 266 12.84 -32.03 24.24
C ASP A 266 11.80 -33.06 24.70
N PRO A 267 10.51 -32.70 24.87
CA PRO A 267 9.43 -33.67 25.04
C PRO A 267 9.39 -34.71 23.90
N LEU A 268 9.57 -34.29 22.64
CA LEU A 268 9.61 -35.21 21.51
C LEU A 268 10.79 -36.18 21.60
N ILE A 269 11.99 -35.69 21.95
CA ILE A 269 13.17 -36.55 22.16
C ILE A 269 12.90 -37.56 23.30
N PHE A 270 12.29 -37.12 24.39
CA PHE A 270 11.96 -37.97 25.54
C PHE A 270 10.96 -39.08 25.18
N VAL A 271 9.87 -38.73 24.47
CA VAL A 271 8.86 -39.70 24.03
C VAL A 271 9.46 -40.71 23.06
N LEU A 272 10.21 -40.24 22.05
CA LEU A 272 10.89 -41.09 21.07
C LEU A 272 11.97 -42.00 21.72
N GLY A 273 12.59 -41.54 22.80
CA GLY A 273 13.49 -42.36 23.62
C GLY A 273 12.74 -43.45 24.39
N SER A 274 11.59 -43.11 24.99
CA SER A 274 10.75 -44.02 25.77
C SER A 274 10.19 -45.18 24.95
N ILE A 275 9.88 -44.94 23.66
CA ILE A 275 9.42 -45.97 22.72
C ILE A 275 10.56 -46.73 22.02
N GLY A 276 11.83 -46.47 22.39
CA GLY A 276 13.00 -47.17 21.87
C GLY A 276 13.47 -46.76 20.47
N VAL A 277 12.89 -45.71 19.88
CA VAL A 277 13.29 -45.18 18.56
C VAL A 277 14.63 -44.46 18.65
N ILE A 278 14.85 -43.65 19.69
CA ILE A 278 16.12 -42.96 19.94
C ILE A 278 16.86 -43.66 21.07
N LYS A 279 17.97 -44.33 20.75
CA LYS A 279 18.85 -44.96 21.76
C LYS A 279 19.90 -44.01 22.33
N ARG A 280 20.32 -43.00 21.55
CA ARG A 280 21.30 -41.99 21.94
C ARG A 280 21.01 -40.68 21.23
N VAL A 281 21.09 -39.57 21.97
CA VAL A 281 20.97 -38.23 21.39
C VAL A 281 22.26 -37.92 20.62
N THR A 282 22.17 -37.90 19.29
CA THR A 282 23.25 -37.49 18.39
C THR A 282 22.91 -36.16 17.72
N PRO A 283 23.88 -35.43 17.14
CA PRO A 283 23.60 -34.21 16.38
C PRO A 283 22.59 -34.38 15.24
N ARG A 284 22.47 -35.60 14.69
CA ARG A 284 21.43 -35.91 13.70
C ARG A 284 20.05 -35.99 14.32
N VAL A 285 19.93 -36.60 15.49
CA VAL A 285 18.67 -36.63 16.26
C VAL A 285 18.23 -35.21 16.57
N LEU A 286 19.14 -34.37 17.09
CA LEU A 286 18.86 -32.96 17.37
C LEU A 286 18.38 -32.20 16.11
N LEU A 287 19.06 -32.38 14.98
CA LEU A 287 18.66 -31.78 13.70
C LEU A 287 17.25 -32.21 13.28
N TYR A 288 16.95 -33.51 13.28
CA TYR A 288 15.66 -34.01 12.79
C TYR A 288 14.51 -33.64 13.72
N THR A 289 14.68 -33.74 15.04
CA THR A 289 13.62 -33.34 15.99
C THR A 289 13.38 -31.83 15.93
N GLN A 290 14.42 -31.03 15.77
CA GLN A 290 14.31 -29.59 15.54
C GLN A 290 13.62 -29.28 14.20
N LEU A 291 13.94 -29.98 13.10
CA LEU A 291 13.25 -29.80 11.83
C LEU A 291 11.75 -30.09 11.94
N VAL A 292 11.37 -31.19 12.62
CA VAL A 292 9.96 -31.53 12.84
C VAL A 292 9.26 -30.45 13.65
N CYS A 293 9.86 -30.00 14.75
CA CYS A 293 9.25 -28.99 15.62
C CYS A 293 9.15 -27.62 14.95
N PHE A 294 10.12 -27.20 14.14
CA PHE A 294 10.09 -25.88 13.50
C PHE A 294 9.40 -25.85 12.14
N THR A 295 9.04 -27.00 11.56
CA THR A 295 8.29 -27.03 10.28
C THR A 295 7.01 -26.18 10.34
N PRO A 296 6.15 -26.30 11.38
CA PRO A 296 5.02 -25.40 11.56
C PRO A 296 5.42 -23.92 11.65
N VAL A 297 6.49 -23.61 12.40
CA VAL A 297 7.01 -22.24 12.53
C VAL A 297 7.39 -21.68 11.16
N PHE A 298 8.01 -22.47 10.29
CA PHE A 298 8.35 -22.05 8.94
C PHE A 298 7.14 -21.83 8.04
N VAL A 299 6.12 -22.68 8.15
CA VAL A 299 4.86 -22.49 7.44
C VAL A 299 4.24 -21.15 7.85
N PHE A 300 4.12 -20.90 9.15
CA PHE A 300 3.58 -19.64 9.68
C PHE A 300 4.44 -18.42 9.32
N ALA A 301 5.76 -18.53 9.41
CA ALA A 301 6.69 -17.47 9.04
C ALA A 301 6.55 -17.12 7.56
N THR A 302 6.61 -18.13 6.69
CA THR A 302 6.44 -17.97 5.24
C THR A 302 5.11 -17.36 4.87
N TYR A 303 4.06 -17.79 5.57
CA TYR A 303 2.74 -17.23 5.41
C TYR A 303 2.69 -15.74 5.79
N ALA A 304 3.17 -15.38 6.99
CA ALA A 304 3.23 -13.99 7.45
C ALA A 304 4.09 -13.10 6.53
N ILE A 305 5.22 -13.64 6.06
CA ILE A 305 6.10 -12.99 5.06
C ILE A 305 5.31 -12.63 3.81
N SER A 306 4.59 -13.61 3.24
CA SER A 306 3.82 -13.37 2.01
C SER A 306 2.79 -12.28 2.24
N GLN A 307 2.06 -12.33 3.36
CA GLN A 307 1.04 -11.33 3.70
C GLN A 307 1.64 -9.92 3.78
N CYS A 308 2.79 -9.75 4.45
CA CYS A 308 3.45 -8.45 4.53
C CYS A 308 3.90 -7.95 3.15
N VAL A 309 4.54 -8.79 2.34
CA VAL A 309 5.02 -8.37 1.01
C VAL A 309 3.85 -8.02 0.09
N ASP A 310 2.82 -8.84 0.07
CA ASP A 310 1.64 -8.68 -0.80
C ASP A 310 0.88 -7.38 -0.46
N PHE A 311 0.85 -6.99 0.81
CA PHE A 311 0.18 -5.78 1.25
C PHE A 311 1.05 -4.53 1.16
N PHE A 312 2.28 -4.56 1.67
CA PHE A 312 3.09 -3.35 1.80
C PHE A 312 3.68 -2.89 0.47
N VAL A 313 4.11 -3.78 -0.43
CA VAL A 313 4.75 -3.36 -1.69
C VAL A 313 3.80 -2.49 -2.55
N PRO A 314 2.53 -2.88 -2.80
CA PRO A 314 1.60 -2.03 -3.56
C PRO A 314 1.18 -0.75 -2.83
N VAL A 315 1.08 -0.78 -1.49
CA VAL A 315 0.80 0.43 -0.70
C VAL A 315 1.96 1.42 -0.81
N MET A 316 3.20 0.94 -0.68
CA MET A 316 4.40 1.77 -0.81
C MET A 316 4.54 2.44 -2.18
N GLY A 317 4.07 1.81 -3.26
CA GLY A 317 4.02 2.41 -4.59
C GLY A 317 2.95 3.50 -4.77
N ARG A 318 2.16 3.80 -3.74
CA ARG A 318 1.05 4.78 -3.79
C ARG A 318 1.14 5.89 -2.73
N LEU A 319 2.07 5.77 -1.78
CA LEU A 319 2.21 6.73 -0.67
C LEU A 319 2.95 8.03 -1.05
N GLY A 320 3.24 8.25 -2.33
CA GLY A 320 3.91 9.48 -2.78
C GLY A 320 5.42 9.47 -2.53
N ASN A 321 6.00 10.67 -2.41
CA ASN A 321 7.45 10.91 -2.39
C ASN A 321 8.01 11.18 -1.00
N ALA A 322 7.15 11.43 -0.02
CA ALA A 322 7.56 11.89 1.30
C ALA A 322 8.22 10.79 2.16
N VAL A 323 7.75 9.55 2.03
CA VAL A 323 8.21 8.43 2.83
C VAL A 323 9.02 7.49 1.95
N ASN A 324 10.29 7.26 2.31
CA ASN A 324 11.10 6.27 1.63
C ASN A 324 10.60 4.85 1.99
N PRO A 325 10.17 4.05 1.00
CA PRO A 325 9.59 2.73 1.25
C PRO A 325 10.59 1.74 1.87
N GLU A 326 11.90 1.97 1.73
CA GLU A 326 12.93 1.13 2.34
C GLU A 326 12.89 1.15 3.87
N PHE A 327 12.42 2.24 4.50
CA PHE A 327 12.24 2.29 5.96
C PHE A 327 11.17 1.33 6.47
N ILE A 328 10.27 0.87 5.60
CA ILE A 328 9.22 -0.10 5.93
C ILE A 328 9.63 -1.50 5.45
N MET A 329 10.15 -1.60 4.22
CA MET A 329 10.56 -2.89 3.63
C MET A 329 11.78 -3.51 4.33
N ALA A 330 12.74 -2.72 4.79
CA ALA A 330 13.94 -3.25 5.43
C ALA A 330 13.68 -3.88 6.81
N PRO A 331 12.92 -3.26 7.75
CA PRO A 331 12.52 -3.91 9.00
C PRO A 331 11.69 -5.17 8.79
N ILE A 332 10.80 -5.17 7.80
CA ILE A 332 10.04 -6.37 7.41
C ILE A 332 11.03 -7.44 6.95
N GLY A 333 11.92 -7.15 6.00
CA GLY A 333 12.97 -8.07 5.55
C GLY A 333 13.84 -8.61 6.69
N LEU A 334 14.16 -7.77 7.67
CA LEU A 334 14.95 -8.12 8.85
C LEU A 334 14.21 -9.08 9.77
N ALA A 335 12.95 -8.81 10.10
CA ALA A 335 12.13 -9.71 10.91
C ALA A 335 12.03 -11.10 10.26
N ILE A 336 11.88 -11.12 8.94
CA ILE A 336 11.79 -12.32 8.12
C ILE A 336 13.09 -13.12 8.15
N ALA A 337 14.22 -12.48 7.84
CA ALA A 337 15.51 -13.14 7.85
C ALA A 337 15.90 -13.62 9.26
N SER A 338 15.63 -12.82 10.27
CA SER A 338 15.91 -13.15 11.68
C SER A 338 15.15 -14.38 12.13
N SER A 339 13.91 -14.56 11.67
CA SER A 339 13.10 -15.75 11.98
C SER A 339 13.79 -17.04 11.55
N PHE A 340 14.37 -17.07 10.34
CA PHE A 340 15.14 -18.21 9.85
C PHE A 340 16.49 -18.34 10.56
N VAL A 341 17.27 -17.24 10.67
CA VAL A 341 18.61 -17.25 11.26
C VAL A 341 18.57 -17.73 12.71
N LEU A 342 17.62 -17.24 13.50
CA LEU A 342 17.47 -17.62 14.91
C LEU A 342 17.05 -19.08 15.06
N PHE A 343 16.29 -19.65 14.12
CA PHE A 343 16.02 -21.09 14.11
C PHE A 343 17.29 -21.92 13.85
N VAL A 344 18.08 -21.59 12.81
CA VAL A 344 19.23 -22.42 12.43
C VAL A 344 20.48 -22.14 13.28
N ASN A 345 20.45 -21.08 14.10
CA ASN A 345 21.61 -20.56 14.82
C ASN A 345 22.34 -21.65 15.65
N ASN A 346 21.61 -22.31 16.55
CA ASN A 346 22.16 -23.33 17.44
C ASN A 346 22.83 -24.48 16.65
N LEU A 347 22.31 -24.82 15.48
CA LEU A 347 22.84 -25.88 14.61
C LEU A 347 24.20 -25.51 13.99
N PHE A 348 24.56 -24.23 13.87
CA PHE A 348 25.89 -23.83 13.40
C PHE A 348 27.00 -24.30 14.34
N TYR A 349 26.75 -24.28 15.66
CA TYR A 349 27.72 -24.68 16.67
C TYR A 349 28.04 -26.19 16.68
N ILE A 350 27.19 -27.02 16.07
CA ILE A 350 27.40 -28.47 15.89
C ILE A 350 27.67 -28.87 14.43
N SER A 351 27.80 -27.88 13.54
CA SER A 351 28.06 -28.06 12.11
C SER A 351 29.54 -27.98 11.77
N ARG A 352 29.95 -28.66 10.69
CA ARG A 352 31.31 -28.61 10.14
C ARG A 352 31.30 -27.99 8.74
N ARG A 353 32.32 -27.19 8.45
CA ARG A 353 32.64 -26.64 7.12
C ARG A 353 31.53 -25.76 6.52
N MET A 354 30.97 -24.85 7.31
CA MET A 354 29.92 -23.91 6.88
C MET A 354 30.39 -22.85 5.88
N ASN A 355 31.70 -22.64 5.78
CA ASN A 355 32.29 -21.74 4.79
C ASN A 355 31.89 -22.06 3.34
N TYR A 356 31.61 -23.32 2.99
CA TYR A 356 31.12 -23.67 1.65
C TYR A 356 29.68 -23.20 1.42
N MET A 357 28.80 -23.37 2.41
CA MET A 357 27.41 -22.91 2.34
C MET A 357 27.33 -21.39 2.17
N ILE A 358 28.12 -20.64 2.95
CA ILE A 358 28.17 -19.18 2.87
C ILE A 358 28.68 -18.74 1.49
N LYS A 359 29.77 -19.35 0.99
CA LYS A 359 30.29 -19.05 -0.37
C LYS A 359 29.26 -19.32 -1.47
N CYS A 360 28.52 -20.42 -1.39
CA CYS A 360 27.42 -20.71 -2.32
C CYS A 360 26.32 -19.64 -2.23
N GLY A 361 25.92 -19.25 -1.01
CA GLY A 361 24.95 -18.16 -0.81
C GLY A 361 25.41 -16.84 -1.42
N CYS A 362 26.66 -16.44 -1.18
CA CYS A 362 27.24 -15.23 -1.78
C CYS A 362 27.28 -15.32 -3.31
N ALA A 363 27.65 -16.47 -3.88
CA ALA A 363 27.68 -16.66 -5.33
C ALA A 363 26.26 -16.54 -5.95
N ILE A 364 25.24 -17.11 -5.30
CA ILE A 364 23.84 -16.99 -5.72
C ILE A 364 23.39 -15.54 -5.64
N PHE A 365 23.72 -14.82 -4.56
CA PHE A 365 23.37 -13.41 -4.40
C PHE A 365 24.03 -12.55 -5.49
N VAL A 366 25.33 -12.73 -5.73
CA VAL A 366 26.04 -11.99 -6.79
C VAL A 366 25.49 -12.32 -8.17
N PHE A 367 25.21 -13.59 -8.46
CA PHE A 367 24.58 -14.00 -9.72
C PHE A 367 23.21 -13.36 -9.89
N PHE A 368 22.37 -13.39 -8.85
CA PHE A 368 21.05 -12.76 -8.86
C PHE A 368 21.17 -11.24 -9.07
N PHE A 369 22.10 -10.58 -8.38
CA PHE A 369 22.34 -9.15 -8.54
C PHE A 369 22.80 -8.80 -9.96
N ILE A 370 23.72 -9.59 -10.53
CA ILE A 370 24.14 -9.45 -11.93
C ILE A 370 22.95 -9.65 -12.87
N ALA A 371 22.12 -10.67 -12.65
CA ALA A 371 20.93 -10.90 -13.46
C ALA A 371 19.95 -9.73 -13.34
N LEU A 372 19.76 -9.17 -12.15
CA LEU A 372 18.89 -8.04 -11.90
C LEU A 372 19.36 -6.78 -12.64
N ILE A 373 20.66 -6.47 -12.63
CA ILE A 373 21.21 -5.28 -13.32
C ILE A 373 21.45 -5.48 -14.81
N THR A 374 21.57 -6.71 -15.32
CA THR A 374 21.88 -6.95 -16.75
C THR A 374 20.67 -7.38 -17.58
N THR A 375 19.57 -7.77 -16.93
CA THR A 375 18.38 -8.29 -17.61
C THR A 375 17.14 -7.45 -17.31
N ARG A 376 16.01 -7.78 -17.96
CA ARG A 376 14.72 -7.15 -17.70
C ARG A 376 14.15 -7.44 -16.31
N LEU A 377 14.73 -8.38 -15.55
CA LEU A 377 14.27 -8.71 -14.19
C LEU A 377 14.31 -7.50 -13.24
N GLY A 378 15.27 -6.59 -13.43
CA GLY A 378 15.40 -5.38 -12.61
C GLY A 378 14.64 -4.17 -13.14
N VAL A 379 13.87 -4.29 -14.23
CA VAL A 379 13.08 -3.17 -14.76
C VAL A 379 11.82 -3.01 -13.90
N PRO A 380 11.66 -1.89 -13.18
CA PRO A 380 10.57 -1.74 -12.23
C PRO A 380 9.23 -1.41 -12.90
N TYR A 381 9.26 -0.74 -14.05
CA TYR A 381 8.06 -0.36 -14.82
C TYR A 381 8.10 -1.01 -16.21
N GLU A 382 7.16 -1.91 -16.46
CA GLU A 382 7.00 -2.58 -17.75
C GLU A 382 5.49 -2.72 -18.03
N PHE A 383 5.05 -2.18 -19.16
CA PHE A 383 3.67 -2.37 -19.60
C PHE A 383 3.48 -3.78 -20.17
N SER A 384 2.42 -4.45 -19.75
CA SER A 384 1.92 -5.69 -20.36
C SER A 384 0.40 -5.69 -20.26
N GLU A 385 -0.31 -6.30 -21.20
CA GLU A 385 -1.78 -6.29 -21.19
C GLU A 385 -2.35 -7.08 -20.00
N GLU A 386 -1.72 -8.21 -19.65
CA GLU A 386 -2.17 -9.06 -18.55
C GLU A 386 -1.82 -8.49 -17.16
N HIS A 387 -0.62 -7.90 -16.99
CA HIS A 387 -0.14 -7.41 -15.69
C HIS A 387 0.70 -6.13 -15.84
N PRO A 388 0.10 -4.99 -16.20
CA PRO A 388 0.85 -3.75 -16.41
C PRO A 388 1.43 -3.23 -15.09
N ARG A 389 2.75 -2.98 -15.08
CA ARG A 389 3.47 -2.39 -13.95
C ARG A 389 3.75 -0.95 -14.28
N LEU A 390 2.83 -0.10 -13.85
CA LEU A 390 2.78 1.28 -14.26
C LEU A 390 3.13 2.19 -13.12
N ARG A 391 4.00 3.12 -13.45
CA ARG A 391 4.19 4.34 -12.73
C ARG A 391 2.94 5.22 -12.86
N ARG A 392 2.55 5.93 -11.80
CA ARG A 392 1.34 6.78 -11.83
C ARG A 392 1.70 8.24 -11.71
N ILE A 393 1.10 9.04 -12.58
CA ILE A 393 1.21 10.49 -12.52
C ILE A 393 -0.18 11.12 -12.42
N ILE A 394 -0.27 12.22 -11.66
CA ILE A 394 -1.43 13.13 -11.69
C ILE A 394 -1.01 14.34 -12.51
N ALA A 395 -1.76 14.64 -13.56
CA ALA A 395 -1.48 15.73 -14.49
C ALA A 395 -2.67 16.71 -14.52
N LEU A 396 -2.48 17.89 -13.95
CA LEU A 396 -3.48 18.94 -13.91
C LEU A 396 -3.13 20.08 -14.86
N HIS A 397 -3.91 20.24 -15.93
CA HIS A 397 -3.80 21.42 -16.77
C HIS A 397 -4.50 22.58 -16.07
N THR A 398 -3.71 23.55 -15.61
CA THR A 398 -4.13 24.56 -14.65
C THR A 398 -4.02 25.96 -15.21
N ASN A 399 -5.07 26.75 -15.00
CA ASN A 399 -5.02 28.21 -15.07
C ASN A 399 -4.79 28.77 -13.67
N ARG A 400 -3.68 29.47 -13.46
CA ARG A 400 -3.33 30.03 -12.16
C ARG A 400 -3.31 31.55 -12.21
N THR A 401 -4.02 32.18 -11.27
CA THR A 401 -4.03 33.63 -11.08
C THR A 401 -3.74 33.97 -9.62
N ILE A 402 -2.70 34.78 -9.38
CA ILE A 402 -2.25 35.17 -8.04
C ILE A 402 -2.37 36.70 -7.91
N TYR A 403 -3.05 37.13 -6.84
CA TYR A 403 -3.26 38.53 -6.51
C TYR A 403 -2.38 38.96 -5.32
N ASP A 404 -1.82 40.17 -5.38
CA ASP A 404 -1.13 40.78 -4.23
C ASP A 404 -2.12 41.32 -3.18
N PHE A 405 -1.55 41.81 -2.07
CA PHE A 405 -2.23 42.54 -1.01
C PHE A 405 -3.09 43.72 -1.45
N LYS A 406 -2.83 44.29 -2.62
CA LYS A 406 -3.57 45.43 -3.17
C LYS A 406 -4.65 44.98 -4.17
N GLY A 407 -4.80 43.68 -4.40
CA GLY A 407 -5.73 43.11 -5.37
C GLY A 407 -5.23 43.19 -6.82
N ASN A 408 -3.96 43.51 -7.06
CA ASN A 408 -3.37 43.47 -8.40
C ASN A 408 -2.93 42.06 -8.75
N VAL A 409 -3.08 41.67 -10.01
CA VAL A 409 -2.55 40.40 -10.52
C VAL A 409 -1.03 40.46 -10.56
N VAL A 410 -0.37 39.64 -9.74
CA VAL A 410 1.09 39.50 -9.68
C VAL A 410 1.57 38.49 -10.70
N GLN A 411 0.83 37.39 -10.83
CA GLN A 411 1.18 36.28 -11.69
C GLN A 411 -0.08 35.69 -12.29
N LYS A 412 -0.05 35.48 -13.60
CA LYS A 412 -1.08 34.78 -14.34
C LYS A 412 -0.40 33.89 -15.36
N ASP A 413 -0.47 32.59 -15.13
CA ASP A 413 0.21 31.59 -15.95
C ASP A 413 -0.65 30.34 -16.14
N ASN A 414 -0.40 29.66 -17.25
CA ASN A 414 -0.98 28.36 -17.55
C ASN A 414 0.13 27.32 -17.46
N GLY A 415 -0.15 26.21 -16.79
CA GLY A 415 0.82 25.16 -16.60
C GLY A 415 0.18 23.79 -16.50
N LEU A 416 0.93 22.78 -16.90
CA LEU A 416 0.64 21.40 -16.56
C LEU A 416 1.40 21.08 -15.26
N PHE A 417 0.66 20.93 -14.18
CA PHE A 417 1.21 20.50 -12.89
C PHE A 417 1.22 18.97 -12.83
N ILE A 418 2.39 18.38 -12.70
CA ILE A 418 2.59 16.93 -12.70
C ILE A 418 3.10 16.49 -11.33
N GLN A 419 2.38 15.56 -10.71
CA GLN A 419 2.75 14.89 -9.47
C GLN A 419 2.95 13.40 -9.76
N SER A 420 3.81 12.73 -9.01
CA SER A 420 4.10 11.30 -9.15
C SER A 420 3.72 10.58 -7.87
N LEU A 421 3.05 9.43 -7.96
CA LEU A 421 2.73 8.63 -6.77
C LEU A 421 3.88 7.73 -6.32
N ASP A 422 4.81 7.43 -7.23
CA ASP A 422 5.99 6.64 -6.94
C ASP A 422 7.08 7.47 -6.26
N TYR A 423 7.79 6.89 -5.27
CA TYR A 423 8.78 7.54 -4.40
C TYR A 423 9.84 8.37 -5.12
N ARG A 424 10.38 7.89 -6.25
CA ARG A 424 11.43 8.61 -7.00
C ARG A 424 10.94 9.88 -7.70
N GLY A 425 9.65 10.14 -7.67
CA GLY A 425 9.10 11.42 -8.11
C GLY A 425 9.30 11.65 -9.58
N ALA A 426 9.06 12.86 -10.03
CA ALA A 426 9.14 13.21 -11.44
C ALA A 426 10.54 13.11 -12.08
N GLU A 427 11.60 12.82 -11.31
CA GLU A 427 12.99 12.71 -11.78
C GLU A 427 13.19 11.65 -12.87
N ASP A 428 12.48 10.52 -12.77
CA ASP A 428 12.59 9.45 -13.76
C ASP A 428 11.64 9.66 -14.97
N LEU A 429 10.93 10.79 -15.06
CA LEU A 429 10.19 11.13 -16.27
C LEU A 429 11.22 11.57 -17.32
N PRO A 430 11.34 10.86 -18.43
CA PRO A 430 12.42 11.12 -19.35
C PRO A 430 12.09 12.29 -20.27
N VAL A 431 13.13 12.81 -20.89
CA VAL A 431 13.09 14.05 -21.64
C VAL A 431 12.26 13.86 -22.92
N HIS A 432 11.13 14.55 -23.00
CA HIS A 432 10.32 14.68 -24.22
C HIS A 432 10.03 16.15 -24.48
N SER A 433 9.73 16.51 -25.73
CA SER A 433 9.35 17.88 -26.14
C SER A 433 8.25 18.50 -25.27
N PHE A 434 7.29 17.72 -24.76
CA PHE A 434 6.21 18.22 -23.91
C PHE A 434 6.64 18.49 -22.47
N LEU A 435 7.79 17.96 -22.01
CA LEU A 435 8.38 18.23 -20.69
C LEU A 435 9.53 19.25 -20.78
N GLN A 436 9.77 19.83 -21.95
CA GLN A 436 10.80 20.86 -22.10
C GLN A 436 10.44 22.10 -21.29
N GLY A 437 11.41 22.62 -20.54
CA GLY A 437 11.19 23.75 -19.64
C GLY A 437 10.52 23.39 -18.31
N SER A 438 10.24 22.11 -18.06
CA SER A 438 9.78 21.62 -16.77
C SER A 438 10.82 21.89 -15.68
N LYS A 439 10.37 22.38 -14.53
CA LYS A 439 11.19 22.58 -13.35
C LYS A 439 10.38 22.21 -12.10
N PRO A 440 11.05 21.72 -11.05
CA PRO A 440 10.43 21.68 -9.73
C PRO A 440 9.98 23.08 -9.32
N PRO A 441 8.72 23.25 -8.86
CA PRO A 441 8.28 24.50 -8.24
C PRO A 441 9.21 24.94 -7.12
N ASN A 442 9.55 26.24 -7.08
CA ASN A 442 10.39 26.80 -6.02
C ASN A 442 9.53 27.45 -4.93
N CYS A 443 9.47 26.82 -3.77
CA CYS A 443 8.64 27.25 -2.63
C CYS A 443 9.42 28.00 -1.55
N SER A 444 10.74 28.14 -1.67
CA SER A 444 11.61 28.67 -0.60
C SER A 444 11.29 30.09 -0.12
N GLY A 445 10.58 30.88 -0.95
CA GLY A 445 10.14 32.24 -0.63
C GLY A 445 8.63 32.39 -0.38
N ILE A 446 7.87 31.30 -0.38
CA ILE A 446 6.41 31.30 -0.30
C ILE A 446 6.01 30.73 1.08
N LYS A 447 5.30 31.53 1.88
CA LYS A 447 4.81 31.13 3.21
C LYS A 447 3.35 30.68 3.15
N ASP A 448 3.04 29.79 2.21
CA ASP A 448 1.71 29.19 2.09
C ASP A 448 1.83 27.66 2.10
N GLU A 449 0.80 27.02 2.66
CA GLU A 449 0.71 25.57 2.86
C GLU A 449 0.88 24.76 1.57
N TYR A 450 0.30 25.23 0.47
CA TYR A 450 0.25 24.55 -0.82
C TYR A 450 1.20 25.17 -1.87
N CYS A 451 2.08 26.09 -1.48
CA CYS A 451 3.02 26.78 -2.38
C CYS A 451 2.37 27.39 -3.65
N ARG A 452 1.09 27.80 -3.58
CA ARG A 452 0.29 28.30 -4.72
C ARG A 452 0.28 27.30 -5.89
N LEU A 453 0.24 26.02 -5.55
CA LEU A 453 0.11 24.92 -6.50
C LEU A 453 -1.30 24.32 -6.44
N PRO A 454 -1.83 23.88 -7.59
CA PRO A 454 -3.17 23.31 -7.70
C PRO A 454 -3.14 21.84 -7.25
N TYR A 455 -2.95 21.59 -5.95
CA TYR A 455 -2.97 20.23 -5.43
C TYR A 455 -4.37 19.63 -5.57
N TYR A 456 -4.47 18.55 -6.36
CA TYR A 456 -5.73 17.83 -6.59
C TYR A 456 -6.34 17.27 -5.30
N THR A 457 -5.49 16.72 -4.44
CA THR A 457 -5.85 16.16 -3.14
C THR A 457 -5.19 16.98 -2.04
N ALA A 458 -5.83 17.07 -0.88
CA ALA A 458 -5.32 17.85 0.24
C ALA A 458 -4.26 17.09 1.07
N ILE A 459 -3.57 16.14 0.45
CA ILE A 459 -2.42 15.39 0.98
C ILE A 459 -1.11 15.86 0.32
N HIS A 460 -0.96 17.18 0.16
CA HIS A 460 0.20 17.80 -0.50
C HIS A 460 1.54 17.43 0.15
N GLU A 461 1.55 17.12 1.46
CA GLU A 461 2.73 16.62 2.16
C GLU A 461 3.25 15.29 1.61
N LEU A 462 2.39 14.43 1.03
CA LEU A 462 2.80 13.20 0.35
C LEU A 462 3.42 13.50 -1.04
N PHE A 463 3.17 14.69 -1.60
CA PHE A 463 3.63 15.13 -2.92
C PHE A 463 4.42 16.46 -2.84
N PRO A 464 5.61 16.47 -2.20
CA PRO A 464 6.44 17.64 -2.09
C PRO A 464 6.64 18.38 -3.42
N PRO A 465 6.66 19.72 -3.43
CA PRO A 465 6.91 20.51 -4.63
C PRO A 465 8.23 20.15 -5.33
N GLU A 466 9.29 19.88 -4.57
CA GLU A 466 10.62 19.53 -5.09
C GLU A 466 10.64 18.23 -5.91
N HIS A 467 9.69 17.32 -5.68
CA HIS A 467 9.53 16.05 -6.42
C HIS A 467 8.43 16.11 -7.50
N SER A 468 7.78 17.27 -7.64
CA SER A 468 6.75 17.56 -8.63
C SER A 468 7.32 18.39 -9.80
N LEU A 469 6.55 18.52 -10.89
CA LEU A 469 6.94 19.37 -12.03
C LEU A 469 5.85 20.38 -12.36
N TRP A 470 6.27 21.61 -12.62
CA TRP A 470 5.46 22.59 -13.32
C TRP A 470 5.98 22.74 -14.75
N VAL A 471 5.11 22.45 -15.73
CA VAL A 471 5.44 22.59 -17.15
C VAL A 471 4.64 23.75 -17.73
N PRO A 472 5.27 24.86 -18.12
CA PRO A 472 4.56 25.97 -18.75
C PRO A 472 3.88 25.53 -20.06
N VAL A 473 2.61 25.86 -20.23
CA VAL A 473 1.86 25.56 -21.47
C VAL A 473 1.26 26.84 -22.06
N PRO A 474 1.20 26.97 -23.40
CA PRO A 474 0.77 28.23 -24.03
C PRO A 474 -0.75 28.41 -24.00
N SER A 475 -1.52 27.32 -24.06
CA SER A 475 -2.98 27.36 -24.05
C SER A 475 -3.52 27.36 -22.61
N PRO A 476 -4.61 28.08 -22.33
CA PRO A 476 -5.31 27.96 -21.05
C PRO A 476 -6.12 26.65 -20.99
N ALA A 477 -6.32 26.16 -19.79
CA ALA A 477 -7.25 25.08 -19.49
C ALA A 477 -8.70 25.54 -19.73
N PRO A 478 -9.54 24.71 -20.38
CA PRO A 478 -10.95 25.02 -20.59
C PRO A 478 -11.74 24.80 -19.28
N VAL A 479 -11.89 25.86 -18.49
CA VAL A 479 -12.61 25.83 -17.20
C VAL A 479 -14.08 26.22 -17.43
N PRO A 480 -15.05 25.32 -17.22
CA PRO A 480 -16.47 25.56 -17.53
C PRO A 480 -17.12 26.59 -16.59
N TYR A 481 -16.74 26.58 -15.31
CA TYR A 481 -17.30 27.45 -14.27
C TYR A 481 -16.17 28.16 -13.53
N PRO A 482 -15.61 29.23 -14.10
CA PRO A 482 -14.46 29.89 -13.51
C PRO A 482 -14.81 30.49 -12.15
N ILE A 483 -13.92 30.31 -11.17
CA ILE A 483 -14.00 30.87 -9.83
C ILE A 483 -14.03 32.39 -9.96
N LYS A 484 -15.14 32.98 -9.51
CA LYS A 484 -15.25 34.43 -9.31
C LYS A 484 -15.22 34.69 -7.81
N LEU A 485 -14.04 34.99 -7.28
CA LEU A 485 -13.87 35.39 -5.89
C LEU A 485 -13.59 36.91 -5.85
N SER A 486 -14.48 37.68 -5.24
CA SER A 486 -14.22 39.10 -4.95
C SER A 486 -14.33 39.35 -3.45
N LEU A 487 -13.30 39.96 -2.87
CA LEU A 487 -13.33 40.43 -1.49
C LEU A 487 -14.22 41.69 -1.44
N ILE A 488 -15.28 41.63 -0.64
CA ILE A 488 -16.22 42.74 -0.44
C ILE A 488 -15.85 43.55 0.81
N ASP A 489 -15.52 42.86 1.89
CA ASP A 489 -15.37 43.49 3.21
C ASP A 489 -14.22 42.87 4.00
N ARG A 490 -13.52 43.73 4.76
CA ARG A 490 -12.37 43.38 5.60
C ARG A 490 -12.48 44.14 6.92
N VAL A 491 -12.95 43.45 7.96
CA VAL A 491 -13.15 44.06 9.28
C VAL A 491 -12.22 43.39 10.29
N ARG A 492 -11.31 44.18 10.88
CA ARG A 492 -10.53 43.72 12.04
C ARG A 492 -11.42 43.76 13.26
N VAL A 493 -11.74 42.60 13.82
CA VAL A 493 -12.66 42.46 14.96
C VAL A 493 -11.93 42.68 16.28
N ASP A 494 -10.70 42.19 16.39
CA ASP A 494 -9.82 42.39 17.56
C ASP A 494 -8.33 42.11 17.20
N GLY A 495 -7.39 42.28 18.14
CA GLY A 495 -5.93 42.21 17.92
C GLY A 495 -5.43 41.11 16.97
N ASN A 496 -5.98 39.89 17.10
CA ASN A 496 -5.63 38.72 16.26
C ASN A 496 -6.80 38.18 15.40
N ARG A 497 -7.94 38.89 15.29
CA ARG A 497 -9.12 38.41 14.56
C ARG A 497 -9.46 39.33 13.37
N LEU A 498 -9.49 38.74 12.18
CA LEU A 498 -9.83 39.40 10.92
C LEU A 498 -11.03 38.69 10.30
N ASN A 499 -12.12 39.43 10.05
CA ASN A 499 -13.26 38.95 9.27
C ASN A 499 -13.07 39.39 7.81
N LEU A 500 -13.19 38.43 6.89
CA LEU A 500 -13.15 38.65 5.44
C LEU A 500 -14.48 38.17 4.85
N THR A 501 -15.13 39.00 4.03
CA THR A 501 -16.39 38.67 3.36
C THR A 501 -16.18 38.64 1.85
N PHE A 502 -16.67 37.58 1.19
CA PHE A 502 -16.50 37.35 -0.25
C PHE A 502 -17.86 37.28 -0.97
N GLU A 503 -17.97 37.84 -2.18
CA GLU A 503 -19.09 37.66 -3.13
C GLU A 503 -18.59 37.11 -4.47
N PRO A 504 -19.46 36.41 -5.22
CA PRO A 504 -19.32 36.28 -6.67
C PRO A 504 -19.58 37.61 -7.41
N ALA A 505 -18.51 38.40 -7.58
CA ALA A 505 -18.29 39.55 -8.47
C ALA A 505 -19.33 40.71 -8.55
N ALA A 506 -19.02 41.83 -7.85
CA ALA A 506 -18.89 43.19 -8.40
C ALA A 506 -18.04 44.10 -7.46
N THR A 507 -17.40 45.13 -8.01
CA THR A 507 -16.14 45.83 -7.57
C THR A 507 -16.30 47.01 -6.56
N PRO A 508 -15.26 47.80 -6.19
CA PRO A 508 -14.41 47.69 -4.97
C PRO A 508 -14.36 48.99 -4.09
N SER A 509 -13.75 48.98 -2.89
CA SER A 509 -12.96 50.13 -2.37
C SER A 509 -12.10 49.90 -1.11
N ASN A 510 -10.80 50.19 -1.27
CA ASN A 510 -9.75 50.77 -0.38
C ASN A 510 -9.34 50.18 1.01
N PRO A 511 -8.03 50.13 1.35
CA PRO A 511 -7.49 49.35 2.48
C PRO A 511 -7.05 50.19 3.70
N LYS A 512 -6.89 49.54 4.87
CA LYS A 512 -5.79 49.82 5.84
C LYS A 512 -5.58 48.71 6.90
N HIS A 513 -4.32 48.30 7.02
CA HIS A 513 -3.61 47.54 8.07
C HIS A 513 -3.76 46.01 8.20
N THR A 514 -2.58 45.40 8.37
CA THR A 514 -2.17 44.00 8.12
C THR A 514 -2.17 43.13 9.38
N ASN A 515 -2.90 42.02 9.30
CA ASN A 515 -2.55 40.71 9.83
C ASN A 515 -2.75 39.75 8.64
N ASN A 516 -1.77 38.89 8.35
CA ASN A 516 -1.74 38.09 7.12
C ASN A 516 -2.80 36.98 7.18
N VAL A 517 -3.74 36.98 6.24
CA VAL A 517 -4.64 35.85 5.98
C VAL A 517 -4.57 35.59 4.48
N GLU A 518 -4.13 34.41 4.06
CA GLU A 518 -4.09 34.01 2.66
C GLU A 518 -5.24 33.06 2.39
N ILE A 519 -5.99 33.30 1.32
CA ILE A 519 -7.09 32.43 0.89
C ILE A 519 -6.79 31.99 -0.55
N ALA A 520 -6.53 30.70 -0.70
CA ALA A 520 -6.39 30.02 -1.98
C ALA A 520 -7.64 29.17 -2.20
N VAL A 521 -8.26 29.32 -3.38
CA VAL A 521 -9.38 28.48 -3.81
C VAL A 521 -8.96 27.77 -5.09
N ALA A 522 -9.00 26.45 -5.07
CA ALA A 522 -8.74 25.59 -6.21
C ALA A 522 -10.03 24.86 -6.60
N SER A 523 -10.40 24.96 -7.87
CA SER A 523 -11.47 24.17 -8.46
C SER A 523 -10.86 23.16 -9.41
N HIS A 524 -11.21 21.89 -9.22
CA HIS A 524 -10.75 20.79 -10.04
C HIS A 524 -11.93 20.21 -10.84
N HIS A 525 -11.76 20.06 -12.14
CA HIS A 525 -12.67 19.33 -13.02
C HIS A 525 -11.92 18.10 -13.53
N ALA A 526 -11.84 17.09 -12.66
CA ALA A 526 -11.21 15.82 -12.96
C ALA A 526 -12.23 14.73 -13.35
N HIS A 527 -13.53 15.05 -13.31
CA HIS A 527 -14.61 14.16 -13.73
C HIS A 527 -15.56 14.85 -14.72
N GLY A 528 -16.16 14.06 -15.63
CA GLY A 528 -17.25 14.48 -16.51
C GLY A 528 -16.82 15.14 -17.83
N GLU A 529 -17.77 15.75 -18.54
CA GLU A 529 -17.57 16.25 -19.93
C GLU A 529 -16.45 17.29 -20.08
N HIS A 530 -16.07 17.97 -18.99
CA HIS A 530 -15.08 19.06 -19.00
C HIS A 530 -13.69 18.63 -18.52
N GLN A 531 -13.47 17.35 -18.26
CA GLN A 531 -12.21 16.85 -17.69
C GLN A 531 -11.04 16.81 -18.68
N HIS A 532 -11.27 17.07 -19.97
CA HIS A 532 -10.27 16.88 -21.03
C HIS A 532 -9.95 18.17 -21.80
N SER A 533 -8.71 18.64 -21.67
CA SER A 533 -8.13 19.64 -22.56
C SER A 533 -7.34 18.99 -23.71
N GLU A 534 -7.07 19.74 -24.77
CA GLU A 534 -6.23 19.27 -25.88
C GLU A 534 -4.82 18.82 -25.41
N THR A 535 -4.21 19.57 -24.49
CA THR A 535 -2.93 19.19 -23.85
C THR A 535 -2.97 17.81 -23.20
N LEU A 536 -4.05 17.48 -22.46
CA LEU A 536 -4.20 16.19 -21.80
C LEU A 536 -4.45 15.06 -22.81
N ARG A 537 -5.19 15.32 -23.90
CA ARG A 537 -5.39 14.34 -24.97
C ARG A 537 -4.07 13.99 -25.66
N GLN A 538 -3.26 14.99 -25.99
CA GLN A 538 -1.92 14.78 -26.58
C GLN A 538 -1.02 13.97 -25.63
N LEU A 539 -1.06 14.27 -24.34
CA LEU A 539 -0.32 13.51 -23.33
C LEU A 539 -0.78 12.05 -23.26
N ARG A 540 -2.08 11.77 -23.27
CA ARG A 540 -2.61 10.40 -23.30
C ARG A 540 -2.21 9.65 -24.56
N HIS A 541 -2.32 10.27 -25.74
CA HIS A 541 -1.88 9.66 -26.99
C HIS A 541 -0.39 9.30 -26.98
N LEU A 542 0.44 10.18 -26.39
CA LEU A 542 1.86 9.89 -26.24
C LEU A 542 2.10 8.70 -25.31
N ILE A 543 1.47 8.66 -24.14
CA ILE A 543 1.58 7.54 -23.20
C ILE A 543 1.14 6.24 -23.88
N GLN A 544 0.02 6.26 -24.59
CA GLN A 544 -0.50 5.09 -25.31
C GLN A 544 0.46 4.62 -26.41
N GLY A 545 0.99 5.54 -27.23
CA GLY A 545 1.98 5.19 -28.26
C GLY A 545 3.25 4.58 -27.66
N ARG A 546 3.71 5.11 -26.51
CA ARG A 546 4.90 4.58 -25.81
C ARG A 546 4.68 3.20 -25.19
N ARG A 547 3.46 2.88 -24.75
CA ARG A 547 3.09 1.52 -24.30
C ARG A 547 3.18 0.50 -25.42
N GLN A 548 2.85 0.89 -26.65
CA GLN A 548 2.86 0.02 -27.83
C GLN A 548 4.25 -0.20 -28.43
N THR A 549 5.18 0.75 -28.24
CA THR A 549 6.57 0.65 -28.75
C THR A 549 7.60 0.91 -27.64
N PRO A 550 7.69 0.03 -26.61
CA PRO A 550 8.50 0.27 -25.43
C PRO A 550 10.02 0.28 -25.73
N GLU A 551 10.47 -0.34 -26.81
CA GLU A 551 11.86 -0.33 -27.29
C GLU A 551 12.31 1.01 -27.88
N MET A 552 11.39 1.88 -28.30
CA MET A 552 11.72 3.24 -28.76
C MET A 552 11.92 4.23 -27.61
N ALA A 553 11.77 3.78 -26.36
CA ALA A 553 12.11 4.55 -25.18
C ALA A 553 13.62 4.63 -24.99
N VAL A 554 14.13 5.84 -24.75
CA VAL A 554 15.55 6.06 -24.44
C VAL A 554 15.77 5.86 -22.94
N GLY A 555 16.66 4.96 -22.56
CA GLY A 555 17.08 4.72 -21.17
C GLY A 555 16.66 3.36 -20.59
N TRP A 556 17.10 3.10 -19.36
CA TRP A 556 16.81 1.87 -18.61
C TRP A 556 15.35 1.76 -18.15
N TRP A 557 14.59 2.85 -18.28
CA TRP A 557 13.22 2.98 -17.83
C TRP A 557 12.28 2.90 -19.05
N LYS A 558 11.79 1.69 -19.33
CA LYS A 558 10.73 1.50 -20.32
C LYS A 558 9.42 2.07 -19.75
N TRP A 559 8.68 2.81 -20.56
CA TRP A 559 7.58 3.65 -20.07
C TRP A 559 6.31 2.85 -19.79
N GLY A 560 6.27 2.16 -18.67
CA GLY A 560 5.00 1.84 -18.03
C GLY A 560 4.50 3.07 -17.26
N ILE A 561 3.70 3.96 -17.87
CA ILE A 561 3.04 5.07 -17.17
C ILE A 561 1.53 4.97 -17.32
N THR A 562 0.77 5.26 -16.27
CA THR A 562 -0.66 5.64 -16.28
C THR A 562 -0.83 7.04 -15.70
N MET A 563 -1.91 7.71 -16.10
CA MET A 563 -2.16 9.11 -15.81
C MET A 563 -3.58 9.31 -15.30
N ILE A 564 -3.69 10.09 -14.24
CA ILE A 564 -4.93 10.75 -13.84
C ILE A 564 -4.86 12.18 -14.36
N GLY A 565 -5.74 12.54 -15.29
CA GLY A 565 -5.74 13.83 -15.97
C GLY A 565 -6.96 14.68 -15.59
N GLY A 566 -6.75 15.97 -15.37
CA GLY A 566 -7.86 16.89 -15.12
C GLY A 566 -7.52 18.34 -15.46
N VAL A 567 -8.55 19.18 -15.55
CA VAL A 567 -8.36 20.63 -15.68
C VAL A 567 -8.63 21.30 -14.34
N ALA A 568 -7.89 22.36 -14.04
CA ALA A 568 -8.01 23.07 -12.77
C ALA A 568 -7.94 24.58 -12.95
N GLU A 569 -8.57 25.29 -12.02
CA GLU A 569 -8.38 26.73 -11.84
C GLU A 569 -7.92 26.98 -10.41
N LEU A 570 -6.86 27.76 -10.27
CA LEU A 570 -6.35 28.19 -8.98
C LEU A 570 -6.36 29.72 -8.91
N VAL A 571 -7.08 30.23 -7.92
CA VAL A 571 -7.13 31.65 -7.59
C VAL A 571 -6.60 31.86 -6.18
N VAL A 572 -5.55 32.67 -6.07
CA VAL A 572 -4.89 32.96 -4.78
C VAL A 572 -4.98 34.45 -4.48
N HIS A 573 -5.56 34.79 -3.32
CA HIS A 573 -5.54 36.15 -2.79
C HIS A 573 -4.72 36.20 -1.49
N VAL A 574 -3.75 37.11 -1.47
CA VAL A 574 -2.89 37.35 -0.30
C VAL A 574 -3.37 38.64 0.39
N PHE A 575 -3.77 38.62 1.67
CA PHE A 575 -4.39 39.79 2.38
C PHE A 575 -3.62 40.33 3.58
#